data_AF-A0A3M1PSZ3-F1
#
_entry.id   AF-A0A3M1PSZ3-F1
#
_cell.length_a   1.000
_cell.length_b   1.000
_cell.length_c   1.000
_cell.angle_alpha   90.00
_cell.angle_beta   90.00
_cell.angle_gamma   90.00
#
_symmetry.space_group_name_H-M   'P 1'
#
loop_
_entity.id
_entity.type
_entity.pdbx_description
1 polymer ?
#
loop_
_entity_poly.entity_id
_entity_poly.type
_entity_poly.pdbx_seq_one_letter_code
_entity_poly.pdbx_strand_id
1 'polypeptide(L)' 'MEPSKKSFCRHLRTKVTYLPDFSDPDSWRTGESTTQQYWCLCTMTTAGPDNDLVAPESCQPTRACYEETEQLR' A
#
# COMPACT_ATOMS: atom_id res chain seq x y z
N MET A 1 -22.57 -2.84 10.33
CA MET A 1 -21.51 -3.08 9.33
C MET A 1 -20.25 -2.50 9.93
N GLU A 2 -19.35 -3.34 10.43
CA GLU A 2 -18.11 -2.86 11.06
C GLU A 2 -17.19 -2.22 10.01
N PRO A 3 -16.49 -1.12 10.35
CA PRO A 3 -15.48 -0.55 9.48
C PRO A 3 -14.33 -1.56 9.33
N SER A 4 -14.12 -2.02 8.10
CA SER A 4 -13.03 -2.95 7.78
C SER A 4 -11.68 -2.25 8.04
N LYS A 5 -10.96 -2.71 9.06
CA LYS A 5 -9.58 -2.32 9.36
C LYS A 5 -8.74 -2.55 8.10
N LYS A 6 -8.33 -1.49 7.40
CA LYS A 6 -7.47 -1.57 6.21
C LYS A 6 -6.02 -1.63 6.69
N SER A 7 -5.35 -2.74 6.45
CA SER A 7 -3.91 -2.90 6.71
C SER A 7 -3.09 -2.60 5.46
N PHE A 8 -1.94 -1.94 5.62
CA PHE A 8 -1.08 -1.61 4.48
C PHE A 8 0.37 -1.36 4.89
N CYS A 9 1.25 -1.36 3.89
CA CYS A 9 2.66 -1.05 4.09
C CYS A 9 2.84 0.46 3.94
N ARG A 10 3.22 1.17 5.01
CA ARG A 10 3.21 2.64 5.07
C ARG A 10 3.96 3.32 3.92
N HIS A 11 5.07 2.70 3.51
CA HIS A 11 5.96 3.23 2.48
C HIS A 11 5.63 2.76 1.07
N LEU A 12 4.57 1.95 0.89
CA LEU A 12 4.10 1.50 -0.42
C LEU A 12 3.47 2.66 -1.17
N ARG A 13 3.85 2.88 -2.42
CA ARG A 13 3.29 3.88 -3.31
C ARG A 13 3.10 3.34 -4.72
N THR A 14 2.22 4.00 -5.46
CA THR A 14 2.02 3.80 -6.89
C THR A 14 1.75 5.15 -7.55
N LYS A 15 1.78 5.21 -8.89
CA LYS A 15 1.52 6.44 -9.65
C LYS A 15 0.14 7.02 -9.32
N VAL A 16 -0.83 6.14 -9.09
CA VAL A 16 -2.21 6.50 -8.73
C VAL A 16 -2.28 7.29 -7.41
N THR A 17 -1.35 7.09 -6.47
CA THR A 17 -1.31 7.82 -5.21
C THR A 17 -1.12 9.34 -5.39
N TYR A 18 -0.73 9.80 -6.57
CA TYR A 18 -0.50 11.21 -6.90
C TYR A 18 -1.58 11.79 -7.83
N LEU A 19 -2.57 11.00 -8.22
CA LEU A 19 -3.63 11.47 -9.10
C LEU A 19 -4.72 12.16 -8.25
N PRO A 20 -5.16 13.38 -8.63
CA PRO A 20 -6.12 14.16 -7.85
C PRO A 20 -7.55 13.62 -7.92
N ASP A 21 -7.87 12.77 -8.91
CA ASP A 21 -9.24 12.43 -9.30
C ASP A 21 -9.71 11.03 -8.86
N PHE A 22 -9.33 10.57 -7.66
CA PHE A 22 -9.87 9.34 -7.09
C PHE A 22 -10.98 9.64 -6.09
N SER A 23 -12.16 9.05 -6.32
CA SER A 23 -13.30 9.11 -5.40
C SER A 23 -13.00 8.47 -4.04
N ASP A 24 -12.09 7.48 -4.02
CA ASP A 24 -11.47 6.93 -2.81
C ASP A 24 -9.93 7.05 -2.94
N PRO A 25 -9.27 7.95 -2.18
CA PRO A 25 -7.82 8.13 -2.23
C PRO A 25 -7.02 6.88 -1.81
N ASP A 26 -7.68 5.87 -1.22
CA ASP A 26 -7.09 4.59 -0.83
C ASP A 26 -7.46 3.44 -1.77
N SER A 27 -8.15 3.67 -2.90
CA SER A 27 -8.55 2.61 -3.83
C SER A 27 -7.36 1.83 -4.40
N TRP A 28 -6.22 2.51 -4.59
CA TRP A 28 -4.97 1.88 -5.05
C TRP A 28 -4.45 0.79 -4.11
N ARG A 29 -4.93 0.72 -2.86
CA ARG A 29 -4.54 -0.30 -1.89
C ARG A 29 -5.25 -1.63 -2.08
N THR A 30 -6.29 -1.70 -2.91
CA THR A 30 -7.02 -2.95 -3.17
C THR A 30 -6.48 -3.73 -4.36
N GLY A 31 -5.43 -3.23 -5.03
CA GLY A 31 -4.79 -3.94 -6.14
C GLY A 31 -5.68 -4.06 -7.38
N GLU A 32 -6.51 -3.05 -7.68
CA GLU A 32 -7.52 -3.09 -8.76
C GLU A 32 -6.94 -3.39 -10.15
N SER A 33 -5.63 -3.17 -10.36
CA SER A 33 -4.94 -3.47 -11.61
C SER A 33 -3.72 -4.36 -11.39
N THR A 34 -3.67 -5.49 -12.09
CA THR A 34 -2.55 -6.46 -12.07
C THR A 34 -1.30 -5.96 -12.79
N THR A 35 -1.42 -4.91 -13.59
CA THR A 35 -0.28 -4.28 -14.30
C THR A 35 0.24 -3.05 -13.57
N GLN A 36 -0.35 -2.72 -12.43
CA GLN A 36 0.03 -1.55 -11.66
C GLN A 36 1.38 -1.77 -10.98
N GLN A 37 2.27 -0.80 -11.19
CA GLN A 37 3.58 -0.80 -10.56
C GLN A 37 3.52 -0.13 -9.19
N TYR A 38 4.16 -0.77 -8.22
CA TYR A 38 4.31 -0.26 -6.87
C TYR A 38 5.80 -0.13 -6.52
N TRP A 39 6.11 0.80 -5.63
CA TRP A 39 7.45 1.00 -5.10
C TRP A 39 7.42 1.33 -3.62
N CYS A 40 8.56 1.11 -2.97
CA CYS A 40 8.78 1.46 -1.58
C CYS A 40 9.50 2.80 -1.50
N LEU A 41 8.98 3.74 -0.70
CA LEU A 41 9.61 5.05 -0.49
C LEU A 41 10.92 4.97 0.30
N CYS A 42 11.16 3.90 1.07
CA CYS A 42 12.42 3.74 1.81
C CYS A 42 13.59 3.38 0.90
N THR A 43 13.36 2.48 -0.05
CA THR A 43 14.39 1.98 -0.97
C THR A 43 14.39 2.72 -2.30
N MET A 44 13.29 3.42 -2.62
CA MET A 44 13.04 4.05 -3.92
C MET A 44 13.02 3.04 -5.08
N THR A 45 12.69 1.78 -4.81
CA THR A 45 12.63 0.69 -5.81
C THR A 45 11.35 -0.15 -5.66
N THR A 46 11.16 -1.12 -6.56
CA THR A 46 10.08 -2.13 -6.48
C THR A 46 10.32 -3.20 -5.41
N ALA A 47 11.48 -3.18 -4.75
CA ALA A 47 11.83 -4.08 -3.66
C ALA A 47 11.80 -3.33 -2.32
N GLY A 48 11.30 -3.97 -1.28
CA GLY A 48 11.29 -3.45 0.08
C GLY A 48 12.67 -3.49 0.72
N PRO A 49 12.81 -2.97 1.96
CA PRO A 49 14.04 -3.10 2.73
C PRO A 49 14.40 -4.56 3.09
N ASP A 50 13.44 -5.48 2.92
CA ASP A 50 13.57 -6.93 3.04
C ASP A 50 14.04 -7.61 1.74
N ASN A 51 14.33 -6.85 0.68
CA ASN A 51 14.63 -7.33 -0.68
C ASN A 51 13.50 -8.10 -1.38
N ASP A 52 12.28 -8.09 -0.81
CA ASP A 52 11.12 -8.71 -1.44
C ASP A 52 10.30 -7.68 -2.24
N LEU A 53 9.62 -8.14 -3.29
CA LEU A 53 8.75 -7.30 -4.10
C LEU A 53 7.64 -6.69 -3.25
N VAL A 54 7.37 -5.41 -3.50
CA VAL A 54 6.31 -4.68 -2.81
C VAL A 54 5.05 -4.63 -3.66
N ALA A 55 3.94 -5.06 -3.07
CA ALA A 55 2.62 -4.97 -3.64
C ALA A 55 1.58 -4.97 -2.51
N PRO A 56 0.35 -4.46 -2.72
CA PRO A 56 -0.70 -4.52 -1.72
C PRO A 56 -0.95 -5.95 -1.22
N GLU A 57 -0.97 -6.92 -2.13
CA GLU A 57 -1.18 -8.34 -1.83
C GLU A 57 -0.01 -9.02 -1.11
N SER A 58 1.21 -8.47 -1.20
CA SER A 58 2.39 -9.00 -0.51
C SER A 58 2.66 -8.31 0.83
N CYS A 59 1.83 -7.32 1.20
CA CYS A 59 1.93 -6.61 2.46
C CYS A 59 1.30 -7.44 3.59
N GLN A 60 2.08 -7.74 4.61
CA GLN A 60 1.70 -8.65 5.69
C GLN A 60 2.29 -8.19 7.04
N PRO A 61 1.68 -8.57 8.17
CA PRO A 61 2.11 -8.16 9.51
C PRO A 61 3.57 -8.43 9.87
N THR A 62 4.20 -9.40 9.20
CA THR A 62 5.61 -9.76 9.40
C THR A 62 6.59 -8.76 8.79
N ARG A 63 6.14 -7.88 7.87
CA ARG A 63 7.00 -6.84 7.29
C ARG A 63 7.15 -5.68 8.27
N ALA A 64 8.37 -5.18 8.42
CA ALA A 64 8.66 -4.06 9.34
C ALA A 64 7.91 -2.75 8.99
N CYS A 65 7.49 -2.58 7.74
CA CYS A 65 6.75 -1.40 7.28
C CYS A 65 5.23 -1.58 7.28
N TYR A 66 4.72 -2.73 7.73
CA TYR A 66 3.29 -2.97 7.87
C TYR A 66 2.72 -2.12 8.99
N GLU A 67 1.66 -1.38 8.68
CA GLU A 67 0.87 -0.63 9.64
C GLU A 67 -0.59 -1.05 9.55
N GLU A 68 -1.16 -1.37 10.70
CA GLU A 68 -2.61 -1.40 10.86
C GLU A 68 -3.09 0.01 11.11
N THR A 69 -3.65 0.66 10.10
CA THR A 69 -4.43 1.87 10.35
C THR A 69 -5.74 1.48 11.02
N GLU A 70 -5.82 1.71 12.33
CA GLU A 70 -7.09 2.05 12.94
C GLU A 70 -7.57 3.37 12.32
N GLN A 71 -8.73 3.34 11.67
CA GLN A 71 -9.48 4.56 11.36
C GLN A 71 -9.92 5.19 12.70
N LEU A 72 -9.03 5.94 13.32
CA LEU A 72 -9.32 6.70 14.54
C LEU A 72 -9.19 8.20 14.24
N ARG A 73 -10.40 8.78 14.06
CA ARG A 73 -10.81 10.19 14.15
C ARG A 73 -10.41 11.18 13.06
#